data_AF-A0A2V8MDL6-F1
#
_entry.id   AF-A0A2V8MDL6-F1
#
_cell.length_a   1.000
_cell.length_b   1.000
_cell.length_c   1.000
_cell.angle_alpha   90.00
_cell.angle_beta   90.00
_cell.angle_gamma   90.00
#
_symmetry.space_group_name_H-M   'P 1'
#
loop_
_entity.id
_entity.type
_entity.pdbx_description
1 polymer ?
#
loop_
_entity_poly.entity_id
_entity_poly.type
_entity_poly.pdbx_seq_one_letter_code
_entity_poly.pdbx_strand_id
1 'polypeptide(L)' 'MHNEFTAIFEQDGDWFIAYSLEIPGANGQGRTKDEARQNLAE' A
#
# COMPACT_ATOMS: atom_id res chain seq x y z
N MET A 1 -9.57 -11.55 14.21
CA MET A 1 -10.24 -10.27 13.91
C MET A 1 -10.02 -9.98 12.43
N HIS A 2 -11.03 -9.45 11.74
CA HIS A 2 -10.92 -9.02 10.35
C HIS A 2 -11.05 -7.50 10.34
N ASN A 3 -10.06 -6.82 9.77
CA ASN A 3 -10.07 -5.39 9.56
C ASN A 3 -9.92 -5.14 8.06
N GLU A 4 -10.64 -4.15 7.55
CA GLU A 4 -10.62 -3.72 6.16
C GLU A 4 -10.39 -2.21 6.15
N PHE A 5 -9.49 -1.76 5.27
CA PHE A 5 -9.10 -0.36 5.14
C PHE A 5 -8.92 -0.01 3.67
N THR A 6 -9.03 1.28 3.36
CA THR A 6 -8.82 1.80 2.02
C THR A 6 -7.32 2.00 1.76
N ALA A 7 -6.81 1.37 0.72
CA ALA A 7 -5.45 1.59 0.22
C ALA A 7 -5.48 2.57 -0.97
N ILE A 8 -4.64 3.60 -0.90
CA ILE A 8 -4.32 4.50 -2.01
C ILE A 8 -3.06 3.94 -2.67
N PHE A 9 -3.04 3.94 -4.00
CA PHE A 9 -1.89 3.51 -4.79
C PHE A 9 -1.47 4.63 -5.73
N GLU A 10 -0.19 4.97 -5.68
CA GLU A 10 0.45 5.91 -6.58
C GLU A 10 1.55 5.21 -7.35
N GLN A 11 1.69 5.53 -8.64
CA GLN A 11 2.82 5.06 -9.44
C GLN A 11 3.82 6.20 -9.59
N ASP A 12 5.03 5.98 -9.09
CA ASP A 12 6.17 6.90 -9.22
C ASP A 12 7.28 6.20 -10.00
N GLY A 13 7.38 6.55 -11.30
CA GLY A 13 8.27 5.86 -12.24
C GLY A 13 8.00 4.36 -12.31
N ASP A 14 9.04 3.57 -12.01
CA ASP A 14 9.01 2.10 -12.01
C ASP A 14 8.50 1.49 -10.70
N TRP A 15 8.04 2.32 -9.76
CA TRP A 15 7.59 1.89 -8.44
C TRP A 15 6.12 2.23 -8.21
N PHE A 16 5.48 1.38 -7.41
CA PHE A 16 4.18 1.63 -6.80
C PHE A 16 4.37 1.91 -5.31
N ILE A 17 3.77 2.99 -4.85
CA ILE A 17 3.67 3.38 -3.44
C ILE A 17 2.23 3.11 -3.00
N ALA A 18 2.05 2.47 -1.85
CA ALA A 18 0.75 2.17 -1.26
C ALA A 18 0.68 2.68 0.16
N TYR A 19 -0.43 3.28 0.56
CA TYR A 19 -0.65 3.74 1.94
C TYR A 19 -2.13 3.80 2.29
N SER A 20 -2.46 3.85 3.58
CA SER A 20 -3.84 4.06 4.06
C SER A 20 -3.94 5.29 4.95
N LEU A 21 -4.86 6.20 4.63
CA LEU A 21 -5.11 7.39 5.47
C LEU A 21 -5.82 7.04 6.79
N GLU A 22 -6.40 5.84 6.89
CA GLU A 22 -7.08 5.35 8.09
C GLU A 22 -6.08 4.86 9.15
N ILE A 23 -4.85 4.51 8.74
CA ILE A 23 -3.76 4.07 9.63
C ILE A 23 -2.52 4.93 9.35
N PRO A 24 -2.29 6.00 10.15
CA PRO A 24 -1.11 6.84 10.01
C PRO A 24 0.19 6.01 10.09
N GLY A 25 1.03 6.12 9.06
CA GLY A 25 2.31 5.43 8.98
C GLY A 25 2.28 4.04 8.34
N ALA A 26 1.10 3.52 7.97
CA ALA A 26 1.01 2.31 7.15
C ALA A 26 1.39 2.63 5.70
N ASN A 27 2.54 2.12 5.28
CA ASN A 27 3.09 2.33 3.94
C ASN A 27 3.61 1.00 3.38
N GLY A 28 3.47 0.81 2.08
CA GLY A 28 4.05 -0.30 1.35
C GLY A 28 4.56 0.17 -0.01
N GLN A 29 5.46 -0.60 -0.61
CA GLN A 29 6.00 -0.31 -1.94
C GLN A 29 6.33 -1.57 -2.72
N GLY A 30 6.37 -1.47 -4.04
CA GLY A 30 6.68 -2.58 -4.93
C GLY A 30 6.95 -2.15 -6.36
N ARG A 31 7.50 -3.03 -7.20
CA ARG A 31 7.58 -2.84 -8.65
C ARG A 31 6.26 -3.11 -9.35
N THR A 32 5.34 -3.78 -8.67
CA THR A 32 3.96 -3.96 -9.11
C THR A 32 2.97 -3.48 -8.05
N LYS A 33 1.73 -3.21 -8.47
CA LYS A 33 0.64 -2.85 -7.55
C LYS A 33 0.35 -3.96 -6.53
N ASP A 34 0.48 -5.23 -6.91
CA ASP A 34 0.27 -6.36 -6.00
C ASP A 34 1.38 -6.49 -4.96
N GLU A 35 2.63 -6.24 -5.35
CA GLU A 35 3.76 -6.17 -4.41
C GLU A 35 3.56 -5.05 -3.39
N ALA A 36 3.20 -3.84 -3.85
CA ALA A 36 2.92 -2.72 -2.95
C ALA A 36 1.74 -3.01 -2.01
N ARG A 37 0.70 -3.70 -2.51
CA ARG A 37 -0.46 -4.13 -1.71
C ARG A 37 -0.06 -5.15 -0.64
N GLN A 38 0.75 -6.14 -1.00
CA GLN A 38 1.20 -7.17 -0.07
C GLN A 38 2.09 -6.55 1.02
N ASN A 39 3.02 -5.67 0.64
CA ASN A 39 3.90 -5.00 1.59
C ASN A 39 3.15 -4.03 2.52
N LEU A 40 2.10 -3.34 2.05
CA LEU A 40 1.24 -2.51 2.90
C LEU A 40 0.45 -3.33 3.94
N ALA A 41 0.20 -4.61 3.65
CA ALA A 41 -0.59 -5.51 4.49
C ALA A 41 0.25 -6.27 5.55
N GLU A 42 1.57 -6.12 5.55
CA GLU A 42 2.50 -6.65 6.57
C GLU A 42 2.44 -5.82 7.86
#